data_AF-A0A4U9TFC4-F1
#
_entry.id   AF-A0A4U9TFC4-F1
#
_cell.length_a   1.000
_cell.length_b   1.000
_cell.length_c   1.000
_cell.angle_alpha   90.00
_cell.angle_beta   90.00
_cell.angle_gamma   90.00
#
_symmetry.space_group_name_H-M   'P 1'
#
loop_
_entity.id
_entity.type
_entity.pdbx_description
1 polymer ?
#
loop_
_entity_poly.entity_id
_entity_poly.type
_entity_poly.pdbx_seq_one_letter_code
_entity_poly.pdbx_strand_id
1 'polypeptide(L)'
;MITKESEIIDLPDSVVIRLLSSALKGCEFTLDVGTTLFVVANENVARNQTLEEVDKDNTIFIPMESGGVNFEIIVVDNAPGRPKVLLRKVNEQEMEGSLLSSNQVIDVGTLTLAMRHEGEDWNDDVLLYPPSADNVIIHKITEKKKLVWIIAIVIIVALLTAVLVYSYHNNSGRQMTEISLLLGKERDKV
;
A
#
# COMPACT_ATOMS: atom_id res chain seq x y z
N MET A 1 1.14 21.06 32.33
CA MET A 1 0.33 20.72 31.14
C MET A 1 1.24 20.87 29.94
N ILE A 2 1.75 19.76 29.40
CA ILE A 2 2.58 19.77 28.20
C ILE A 2 1.62 19.45 27.05
N THR A 3 1.30 20.45 26.24
CA THR A 3 0.60 20.28 24.97
C THR A 3 1.47 19.42 24.08
N LYS A 4 1.01 18.20 23.82
CA LYS A 4 1.61 17.28 22.85
C LYS A 4 1.30 17.88 21.48
N GLU A 5 2.24 18.62 20.91
CA GLU A 5 2.21 18.97 19.50
C GLU A 5 2.02 17.67 18.72
N SER A 6 0.88 17.54 18.07
CA SER A 6 0.68 16.55 17.02
C SER A 6 1.69 16.88 15.94
N GLU A 7 2.77 16.10 15.84
CA GLU A 7 3.58 16.02 14.63
C GLU A 7 2.62 15.79 13.47
N ILE A 8 2.32 16.86 12.73
CA ILE A 8 1.81 16.72 11.39
C ILE A 8 3.00 16.11 10.64
N ILE A 9 2.94 14.80 10.43
CA ILE A 9 3.92 14.12 9.60
C ILE A 9 3.73 14.73 8.21
N ASP A 10 4.66 15.61 7.84
CA ASP A 10 4.77 16.19 6.51
C ASP A 10 5.15 15.03 5.58
N LEU A 11 4.12 14.37 5.05
CA LEU A 11 4.28 13.30 4.08
C LEU A 11 4.66 13.98 2.77
N PRO A 12 5.70 13.49 2.06
CA PRO A 12 6.06 14.09 0.79
C PRO A 12 4.89 13.98 -0.20
N ASP A 13 4.61 15.07 -0.88
CA ASP A 13 3.53 15.18 -1.87
C ASP A 13 3.90 14.61 -3.25
N SER A 14 5.14 14.11 -3.37
CA SER A 14 5.65 13.53 -4.60
C SER A 14 5.51 12.01 -4.63
N VAL A 15 5.49 11.45 -5.84
CA VAL A 15 5.46 10.01 -6.09
C VAL A 15 6.53 9.62 -7.08
N VAL A 16 6.94 8.36 -7.03
CA VAL A 16 7.96 7.82 -7.94
C VAL A 16 7.35 6.76 -8.83
N ILE A 17 7.51 6.93 -10.14
CA ILE A 17 7.08 5.98 -11.17
C ILE A 17 8.29 5.21 -11.67
N ARG A 18 8.21 3.88 -11.65
CA ARG A 18 9.26 2.99 -12.15
C ARG A 18 8.77 2.22 -13.36
N LEU A 19 9.55 2.25 -14.44
CA LEU A 19 9.27 1.45 -15.63
C LEU A 19 9.78 0.03 -15.44
N LEU A 20 8.93 -0.95 -15.69
CA LEU A 20 9.23 -2.38 -15.50
C LEU A 20 9.37 -3.14 -16.82
N SER A 21 8.91 -2.55 -17.92
CA SER A 21 9.16 -2.98 -19.29
C SER A 21 9.68 -1.81 -20.15
N SER A 22 9.86 -2.03 -21.46
CA SER A 22 10.50 -1.14 -22.45
C SER A 22 12.04 -1.09 -22.39
N ALA A 23 12.64 -0.30 -23.28
CA ALA A 23 14.07 -0.02 -23.30
C ALA A 23 14.55 0.77 -22.06
N LEU A 24 13.65 1.49 -21.39
CA LEU A 24 13.93 2.25 -20.17
C LEU A 24 13.59 1.47 -18.89
N LYS A 25 13.60 0.14 -18.96
CA LYS A 25 13.34 -0.71 -17.80
C LYS A 25 14.28 -0.34 -16.65
N GLY A 26 13.69 -0.07 -15.49
CA GLY A 26 14.39 0.28 -14.26
C GLY A 26 14.61 1.78 -14.05
N CYS A 27 14.26 2.63 -15.03
CA CYS A 27 14.22 4.07 -14.85
C CYS A 27 13.12 4.47 -13.86
N GLU A 28 13.41 5.49 -13.05
CA GLU A 28 12.50 6.08 -12.09
C GLU A 28 12.30 7.56 -12.38
N PHE A 29 11.05 8.02 -12.26
CA PHE A 29 10.65 9.40 -12.46
C PHE A 29 9.90 9.89 -11.23
N THR A 30 10.43 10.90 -10.57
CA THR A 30 9.73 11.58 -9.46
C THR A 30 8.76 12.60 -10.05
N LEU A 31 7.51 12.53 -9.61
CA LEU A 31 6.42 13.39 -10.04
C LEU A 31 5.89 14.16 -8.84
N ASP A 32 5.89 15.48 -8.93
CA ASP A 32 5.24 16.36 -7.97
C ASP A 32 3.74 16.45 -8.23
N VAL A 33 3.03 17.18 -7.36
CA VAL A 33 1.60 17.49 -7.52
C VAL A 33 1.35 18.15 -8.88
N GLY A 34 0.38 17.62 -9.62
CA GLY A 34 0.02 18.09 -10.96
C GLY A 34 -0.21 16.95 -11.93
N THR A 35 -0.25 17.29 -13.22
CA THR A 35 -0.44 16.33 -14.31
C THR A 35 0.87 16.18 -15.08
N THR A 36 1.32 14.95 -15.26
CA THR A 36 2.47 14.59 -16.11
C THR A 36 2.01 13.71 -17.26
N LEU A 37 2.34 14.09 -18.49
CA LEU A 37 2.05 13.32 -19.70
C LEU A 37 3.21 12.37 -20.02
N PHE A 38 2.88 11.10 -20.23
CA PHE A 38 3.78 10.09 -20.74
C PHE A 38 3.46 9.80 -22.20
N VAL A 39 4.39 10.17 -23.08
CA VAL A 39 4.30 9.90 -24.51
C VAL A 39 5.06 8.61 -24.80
N VAL A 40 4.32 7.57 -25.20
CA VAL A 40 4.87 6.24 -25.44
C VAL A 40 4.83 5.97 -26.94
N ALA A 41 5.97 6.17 -27.60
CA ALA A 41 6.04 6.06 -29.06
C ALA A 41 7.37 5.47 -29.54
N ASN A 42 7.40 5.09 -30.81
CA ASN A 42 8.62 4.62 -31.47
C ASN A 42 9.68 5.75 -31.50
N GLU A 43 10.96 5.41 -31.40
CA GLU A 43 12.08 6.36 -31.44
C GLU A 43 12.05 7.31 -32.66
N ASN A 44 11.56 6.83 -33.80
CA ASN A 44 11.41 7.66 -35.00
C ASN A 44 10.30 8.72 -34.85
N VAL A 45 9.23 8.37 -34.13
CA VAL A 45 8.13 9.28 -33.80
C VAL A 45 8.56 10.24 -32.69
N ALA A 46 9.30 9.75 -31.69
CA ALA A 46 9.93 10.56 -30.64
C ALA A 46 10.73 11.74 -31.19
N ARG A 47 11.54 11.44 -32.19
CA ARG A 47 12.47 12.40 -32.81
C ARG A 47 11.74 13.44 -33.66
N ASN A 48 10.63 13.04 -34.28
CA ASN A 48 9.86 13.90 -35.17
C ASN A 48 8.75 14.69 -34.45
N GLN A 49 8.23 14.17 -33.34
CA GLN A 49 7.34 14.89 -32.41
C GLN A 49 8.15 15.88 -31.55
N THR A 50 8.99 16.68 -32.20
CA THR A 50 9.61 17.83 -31.56
C THR A 50 8.50 18.83 -31.20
N LEU A 51 7.89 18.61 -30.04
CA LEU A 51 7.70 19.58 -28.96
C LEU A 51 7.07 20.95 -29.29
N GLU A 52 6.25 21.07 -30.33
CA GLU A 52 5.59 22.35 -30.68
C GLU A 52 4.23 22.58 -29.98
N GLU A 53 3.58 21.53 -29.46
CA GLU A 53 2.24 21.64 -28.84
C GLU A 53 2.12 21.05 -27.43
N VAL A 54 3.21 20.52 -26.88
CA VAL A 54 3.19 19.82 -25.58
C VAL A 54 4.02 20.61 -24.56
N ASP A 55 3.42 20.87 -23.40
CA ASP A 55 4.07 21.56 -22.28
C ASP A 55 5.29 20.73 -21.84
N LYS A 56 6.49 21.26 -22.13
CA LYS A 56 7.75 20.50 -22.06
C LYS A 56 8.10 20.09 -20.64
N ASP A 57 7.67 20.88 -19.67
CA ASP A 57 8.10 20.74 -18.28
C ASP A 57 7.43 19.53 -17.61
N ASN A 58 6.26 19.10 -18.10
CA ASN A 58 5.49 17.99 -17.53
C ASN A 58 5.30 16.83 -18.52
N THR A 59 6.26 16.61 -19.42
CA THR A 59 6.18 15.55 -20.43
C THR A 59 7.38 14.63 -20.38
N ILE A 60 7.12 13.32 -20.25
CA ILE A 60 8.12 12.27 -20.26
C ILE A 60 7.94 11.41 -21.51
N PHE A 61 9.03 11.25 -22.26
CA PHE A 61 9.04 10.41 -23.44
C PHE A 61 9.56 9.01 -23.12
N ILE A 62 8.79 7.98 -23.48
CA ILE A 62 9.15 6.56 -23.32
C ILE A 62 9.27 5.90 -24.71
N PRO A 63 10.48 5.51 -25.15
CA PRO A 63 10.66 4.81 -26.40
C PRO A 63 10.08 3.40 -26.34
N MET A 64 9.22 3.08 -27.31
CA MET A 64 8.58 1.77 -27.42
C MET A 64 8.34 1.37 -28.88
N GLU A 65 8.72 0.14 -29.24
CA GLU A 65 8.63 -0.34 -30.63
C GLU A 65 7.19 -0.51 -31.11
N SER A 66 6.30 -1.06 -30.27
CA SER A 66 4.90 -1.33 -30.59
C SER A 66 4.02 -1.43 -29.35
N GLY A 67 2.72 -1.15 -29.50
CA GLY A 67 1.73 -1.26 -28.41
C GLY A 67 1.78 -0.17 -27.36
N GLY A 68 2.58 0.89 -27.60
CA GLY A 68 2.63 2.08 -26.76
C GLY A 68 1.30 2.82 -26.76
N VAL A 69 0.87 3.24 -25.59
CA VAL A 69 -0.33 4.05 -25.37
C VAL A 69 0.09 5.28 -24.57
N ASN A 70 -0.27 6.47 -25.04
CA ASN A 70 -0.03 7.69 -24.28
C ASN A 70 -0.98 7.75 -23.08
N PHE A 71 -0.45 8.18 -21.94
CA PHE A 71 -1.21 8.29 -20.71
C PHE A 71 -0.72 9.45 -19.86
N GLU A 72 -1.53 9.88 -18.92
CA GLU A 72 -1.24 10.91 -17.97
C GLU A 72 -1.26 10.31 -16.57
N ILE A 73 -0.37 10.81 -15.73
CA ILE A 73 -0.40 10.57 -14.28
C ILE A 73 -0.75 11.90 -13.62
N ILE A 74 -1.81 11.88 -12.82
CA ILE A 74 -2.32 13.04 -12.12
C ILE A 74 -2.10 12.80 -10.63
N VAL A 75 -1.21 13.58 -10.04
CA VAL A 75 -0.92 13.59 -8.61
C VAL A 75 -1.73 14.70 -7.96
N VAL A 76 -2.69 14.32 -7.12
CA VAL A 76 -3.60 15.23 -6.43
C VAL A 76 -3.19 15.30 -4.97
N ASP A 77 -2.81 16.49 -4.50
CA ASP A 77 -2.61 16.76 -3.08
C ASP A 77 -3.88 16.37 -2.29
N ASN A 78 -3.67 15.64 -1.19
CA ASN A 78 -4.73 15.24 -0.27
C ASN A 78 -4.30 15.51 1.17
N ALA A 79 -4.28 16.79 1.56
CA ALA A 79 -4.06 17.19 2.94
C ALA A 79 -5.28 16.91 3.85
N PRO A 80 -5.11 16.28 5.04
CA PRO A 80 -3.92 15.60 5.53
C PRO A 80 -3.85 14.14 5.03
N GLY A 81 -2.72 13.73 4.47
CA GLY A 81 -2.55 12.37 3.95
C GLY A 81 -1.55 12.30 2.80
N ARG A 82 -1.49 11.13 2.16
CA ARG A 82 -0.70 10.92 0.96
C ARG A 82 -1.45 11.39 -0.28
N PRO A 83 -0.76 11.88 -1.31
CA PRO A 83 -1.40 12.30 -2.55
C PRO A 83 -2.18 11.14 -3.17
N LYS A 84 -3.33 11.43 -3.78
CA LYS A 84 -4.04 10.46 -4.62
C LYS A 84 -3.45 10.52 -6.02
N VAL A 85 -3.20 9.37 -6.60
CA VAL A 85 -2.60 9.27 -7.94
C VAL A 85 -3.59 8.62 -8.89
N LEU A 86 -3.86 9.28 -10.02
CA LEU A 86 -4.77 8.79 -11.05
C LEU A 86 -3.99 8.55 -12.34
N LEU A 87 -4.32 7.47 -13.05
CA LEU A 87 -3.82 7.15 -14.37
C LEU A 87 -4.94 7.37 -15.40
N ARG A 88 -4.69 8.16 -16.44
CA ARG A 88 -5.64 8.37 -17.52
C ARG A 88 -4.98 8.11 -18.87
N LYS A 89 -5.51 7.19 -19.66
CA LYS A 89 -5.04 7.01 -21.04
C LYS A 89 -5.63 8.10 -21.92
N VAL A 90 -4.83 8.68 -22.81
CA VAL A 90 -5.22 9.85 -23.63
C VAL A 90 -6.32 9.51 -24.65
N ASN A 91 -6.45 8.24 -25.06
CA ASN A 91 -7.39 7.80 -26.09
C ASN A 91 -8.66 7.13 -25.57
N GLU A 92 -8.82 6.98 -24.25
CA GLU A 92 -10.02 6.36 -23.67
C GLU A 92 -11.01 7.46 -23.22
N GLN A 93 -12.30 7.27 -23.54
CA GLN A 93 -13.39 8.18 -23.14
C GLN A 93 -13.73 8.11 -21.64
N GLU A 94 -13.01 7.30 -20.86
CA GLU A 94 -13.17 7.25 -19.41
C GLU A 94 -12.74 8.58 -18.81
N MET A 95 -13.74 9.39 -18.47
CA MET A 95 -13.56 10.70 -17.83
C MET A 95 -12.88 10.59 -16.45
N GLU A 96 -12.98 9.43 -15.80
CA GLU A 96 -12.39 9.16 -14.49
C GLU A 96 -11.20 8.20 -14.66
N GLY A 97 -9.98 8.73 -14.53
CA GLY A 97 -8.77 7.90 -14.55
C GLY A 97 -8.77 6.84 -13.44
N SER A 98 -7.98 5.78 -13.63
CA SER A 98 -7.84 4.67 -12.68
C SER A 98 -7.02 5.10 -11.46
N LEU A 99 -7.47 4.76 -10.25
CA LEU A 99 -6.67 4.98 -9.05
C LEU A 99 -5.42 4.09 -9.04
N LEU A 100 -4.25 4.70 -8.95
CA LEU A 100 -2.96 4.02 -8.82
C LEU A 100 -2.70 3.73 -7.34
N SER A 101 -2.42 2.46 -7.02
CA SER A 101 -2.01 2.05 -5.68
C SER A 101 -0.49 1.86 -5.60
N SER A 102 0.08 2.21 -4.44
CA SER A 102 1.51 2.03 -4.21
C SER A 102 1.94 0.57 -4.32
N ASN A 103 3.11 0.38 -4.91
CA ASN A 103 3.76 -0.91 -5.14
C ASN A 103 2.92 -1.91 -5.96
N GLN A 104 1.98 -1.42 -6.75
CA GLN A 104 1.21 -2.23 -7.68
C GLN A 104 1.81 -2.19 -9.09
N VAL A 105 2.03 -3.37 -9.68
CA VAL A 105 2.41 -3.53 -11.09
C VAL A 105 1.18 -3.33 -11.97
N ILE A 106 1.27 -2.43 -12.94
CA ILE A 106 0.16 -2.02 -13.81
C ILE A 106 0.64 -1.97 -15.26
N ASP A 107 -0.23 -2.39 -16.17
CA ASP A 107 -0.01 -2.34 -17.62
C ASP A 107 -0.80 -1.20 -18.26
N VAL A 108 -0.12 -0.47 -19.15
CA VAL A 108 -0.69 0.59 -19.99
C VAL A 108 -0.33 0.28 -21.44
N GLY A 109 -1.28 -0.32 -22.17
CA GLY A 109 -0.95 -0.94 -23.45
C GLY A 109 -0.01 -2.12 -23.24
N THR A 110 1.17 -2.09 -23.85
CA THR A 110 2.25 -3.08 -23.65
C THR A 110 3.34 -2.62 -22.67
N LEU A 111 3.22 -1.40 -22.13
CA LEU A 111 4.14 -0.86 -21.13
C LEU A 111 3.72 -1.30 -19.73
N THR A 112 4.65 -1.81 -18.95
CA THR A 112 4.44 -2.17 -17.55
C THR A 112 5.19 -1.18 -16.68
N LEU A 113 4.52 -0.66 -15.65
CA LEU A 113 5.08 0.27 -14.68
C LEU A 113 4.54 -0.01 -13.28
N ALA A 114 5.15 0.63 -12.28
CA ALA A 114 4.65 0.68 -10.92
C ALA A 114 4.85 2.08 -10.34
N MET A 115 4.11 2.40 -9.28
CA MET A 115 4.24 3.64 -8.53
C MET A 115 4.57 3.35 -7.06
N ARG A 116 5.28 4.26 -6.39
CA ARG A 116 5.37 4.31 -4.93
C ARG A 116 5.26 5.76 -4.45
N HIS A 117 4.85 5.99 -3.21
CA HIS A 117 5.00 7.31 -2.63
C HIS A 117 6.46 7.59 -2.31
N GLU A 118 6.87 8.85 -2.33
CA GLU A 118 8.20 9.21 -1.87
C GLU A 118 8.40 8.80 -0.39
N GLY A 119 9.60 8.35 -0.06
CA GLY A 119 9.93 7.77 1.24
C GLY A 119 9.49 6.32 1.45
N GLU A 120 8.72 5.71 0.54
CA GLU A 120 8.47 4.27 0.56
C GLU A 120 9.56 3.48 -0.18
N ASP A 121 9.77 2.24 0.26
CA ASP A 121 10.57 1.26 -0.47
C ASP A 121 9.75 0.55 -1.54
N TRP A 122 10.43 0.03 -2.56
CA TRP A 122 9.81 -0.85 -3.55
C TRP A 122 9.63 -2.26 -2.99
N ASN A 123 8.47 -2.85 -3.24
CA ASN A 123 8.20 -4.25 -2.96
C ASN A 123 8.98 -5.17 -3.92
N ASP A 124 9.27 -6.38 -3.46
CA ASP A 124 9.94 -7.42 -4.25
C ASP A 124 9.22 -7.72 -5.57
N ASP A 125 7.89 -7.63 -5.60
CA ASP A 125 7.10 -7.86 -6.82
C ASP A 125 7.43 -6.85 -7.94
N VAL A 126 7.77 -5.62 -7.56
CA VAL A 126 8.19 -4.56 -8.48
C VAL A 126 9.67 -4.74 -8.84
N LEU A 127 10.52 -5.00 -7.84
CA LEU A 127 11.97 -5.13 -8.04
C LEU A 127 12.36 -6.35 -8.88
N LEU A 128 11.63 -7.45 -8.71
CA LEU A 128 11.91 -8.74 -9.35
C LEU A 128 11.05 -8.97 -10.61
N TYR A 129 10.50 -7.90 -11.20
CA TYR A 129 9.70 -7.99 -12.42
C TYR A 129 10.58 -8.15 -13.68
N PRO A 130 10.19 -8.98 -14.68
CA PRO A 130 9.04 -9.89 -14.64
C PRO A 130 9.30 -11.06 -13.71
N PRO A 131 8.24 -11.61 -13.09
CA PRO A 131 8.38 -12.73 -12.18
C PRO A 131 9.03 -13.92 -12.87
N SER A 132 10.19 -14.36 -12.38
CA SER A 132 10.79 -15.63 -12.74
C SER A 132 10.09 -16.77 -12.00
N ALA A 133 10.01 -17.96 -12.60
CA ALA A 133 9.26 -19.08 -12.00
C ALA A 133 9.65 -19.37 -10.53
N ASP A 134 10.92 -19.13 -10.17
CA ASP A 134 11.44 -19.31 -8.82
C ASP A 134 10.98 -18.23 -7.83
N ASN A 135 10.82 -16.97 -8.27
CA ASN A 135 10.46 -15.87 -7.39
C ASN A 135 8.97 -15.88 -7.00
N VAL A 136 8.10 -16.35 -7.91
CA VAL A 136 6.65 -16.54 -7.65
C VAL A 136 6.43 -17.54 -6.52
N ILE A 137 7.24 -18.60 -6.47
CA ILE A 137 7.12 -19.64 -5.45
C ILE A 137 7.51 -19.08 -4.08
N ILE A 138 8.61 -18.33 -3.99
CA ILE A 138 9.08 -17.75 -2.72
C ILE A 138 8.07 -16.74 -2.17
N HIS A 139 7.57 -15.82 -2.99
CA HIS A 139 6.60 -14.80 -2.55
C HIS A 139 5.30 -15.43 -2.01
N LYS A 140 4.73 -16.42 -2.71
CA LYS A 140 3.56 -17.17 -2.23
C LYS A 140 3.80 -17.88 -0.89
N ILE A 141 5.01 -18.33 -0.62
CA ILE A 141 5.35 -18.99 0.65
C ILE A 141 5.42 -17.95 1.77
N THR A 142 5.99 -16.77 1.52
CA THR A 142 6.14 -15.69 2.53
C THR A 142 4.78 -15.12 2.96
N GLU A 143 3.89 -14.83 2.01
CA GLU A 143 2.54 -14.33 2.32
C GLU A 143 1.71 -15.33 3.13
N LYS A 144 1.79 -16.63 2.78
CA LYS A 144 1.13 -17.69 3.55
C LYS A 144 1.67 -17.81 4.97
N LYS A 145 2.98 -17.65 5.17
CA LYS A 145 3.59 -17.68 6.51
C LYS A 145 3.09 -16.54 7.38
N LYS A 146 2.94 -15.33 6.82
CA LYS A 146 2.39 -14.16 7.53
C LYS A 146 0.94 -14.39 7.97
N LEU A 147 0.09 -14.91 7.08
CA LEU A 147 -1.31 -15.24 7.40
C LEU A 147 -1.41 -16.31 8.52
N VAL A 148 -0.61 -17.38 8.43
CA VAL A 148 -0.58 -18.43 9.46
C VAL A 148 -0.14 -17.88 10.82
N TRP A 149 0.83 -16.97 10.84
CA TRP A 149 1.28 -16.31 12.07
C TRP A 149 0.19 -15.43 12.69
N ILE A 150 -0.55 -14.68 11.88
CA ILE A 150 -1.68 -13.86 12.35
C ILE A 150 -2.78 -14.76 12.96
N ILE A 151 -3.15 -15.85 12.27
CA ILE A 151 -4.15 -16.80 12.78
C ILE A 151 -3.68 -17.43 14.10
N ALA A 152 -2.40 -17.80 14.19
CA ALA A 152 -1.82 -18.35 15.42
C ALA A 152 -1.93 -17.37 16.60
N ILE A 153 -1.64 -16.08 16.38
CA ILE A 153 -1.79 -15.04 17.41
C ILE A 153 -3.25 -14.91 17.84
N VAL A 154 -4.20 -14.89 16.89
CA VAL A 154 -5.63 -14.78 17.21
C VAL A 154 -6.10 -15.97 18.06
N ILE A 155 -5.66 -17.19 17.75
CA ILE A 155 -5.98 -18.38 18.55
C ILE A 155 -5.39 -18.26 19.96
N ILE A 156 -4.14 -17.81 20.09
CA ILE A 156 -3.51 -17.62 21.41
C ILE A 156 -4.28 -16.59 22.24
N VAL A 157 -4.67 -15.47 21.64
CA VAL A 157 -5.46 -14.43 22.33
C VAL A 157 -6.82 -14.98 22.76
N ALA A 158 -7.51 -15.75 21.90
CA ALA A 158 -8.78 -16.39 22.23
C ALA A 158 -8.65 -17.42 23.38
N LEU A 159 -7.55 -18.16 23.44
CA LEU A 159 -7.27 -19.09 24.54
C LEU A 159 -7.01 -18.34 25.85
N LEU A 160 -6.24 -17.25 25.80
CA LEU A 160 -5.96 -16.43 26.98
C LEU A 160 -7.23 -15.80 27.54
N THR A 161 -8.12 -15.28 26.70
CA THR A 161 -9.40 -14.72 27.15
C THR A 161 -10.30 -15.79 27.75
N ALA A 162 -10.36 -16.99 27.16
CA ALA A 162 -11.12 -18.12 27.70
C ALA A 162 -10.62 -18.55 29.09
N VAL A 163 -9.30 -18.62 29.30
CA VAL A 163 -8.69 -18.96 30.59
C VAL A 163 -9.01 -17.90 31.65
N LEU A 164 -8.94 -16.61 31.30
CA LEU A 164 -9.27 -15.52 32.22
C LEU A 164 -10.74 -15.58 32.65
N VAL A 165 -11.67 -15.76 31.71
CA VAL A 165 -13.11 -15.88 32.01
C VAL A 165 -13.39 -17.10 32.90
N TYR A 166 -12.77 -18.25 32.60
CA TYR A 166 -12.90 -19.45 33.41
C TYR A 166 -12.40 -19.23 34.85
N SER A 167 -11.24 -18.58 35.01
CA SER A 167 -10.67 -18.28 36.33
C SER A 167 -11.56 -17.36 37.16
N TYR A 168 -12.14 -16.33 36.54
CA TYR A 168 -13.04 -15.38 37.21
C TYR A 168 -14.32 -16.07 37.69
N HIS A 169 -14.90 -16.93 36.87
CA HIS A 169 -16.10 -17.68 37.22
C HIS A 169 -15.83 -18.65 38.37
N ASN A 170 -14.72 -19.40 38.32
CA ASN A 170 -14.36 -20.36 39.36
C ASN A 170 -14.00 -19.69 40.70
N ASN A 171 -13.31 -18.54 40.67
CA ASN A 171 -12.94 -17.82 41.89
C ASN A 171 -14.15 -17.19 42.59
N SER A 172 -15.21 -16.85 41.85
CA SER A 172 -16.46 -16.30 42.41
C SER A 172 -17.18 -17.30 43.35
N GLY A 173 -17.02 -18.61 43.12
CA GLY A 173 -17.66 -19.65 43.94
C GLY A 173 -17.05 -19.82 45.34
N ARG A 174 -15.79 -19.42 45.55
CA ARG A 174 -15.10 -19.62 46.84
C ARG A 174 -15.43 -18.58 47.91
N GLN A 175 -15.83 -17.37 47.51
CA GLN A 175 -16.09 -16.27 48.45
C GLN A 175 -17.40 -16.45 49.25
N MET A 176 -18.39 -17.18 48.74
CA MET A 176 -19.66 -17.39 49.46
C MET A 176 -19.55 -18.39 50.63
N THR A 177 -18.58 -19.30 50.60
CA THR A 177 -18.38 -20.27 51.69
C THR A 177 -17.78 -19.63 52.94
N GLU A 178 -16.94 -18.61 52.76
CA GLU A 178 -16.25 -17.94 53.86
C GLU A 178 -17.18 -16.99 54.63
N ILE A 179 -18.09 -16.29 53.93
CA ILE A 179 -19.09 -15.42 54.56
C ILE A 179 -20.10 -16.25 55.38
N SER A 180 -20.50 -17.41 54.88
CA SER A 180 -21.42 -18.32 55.58
C SER A 180 -20.80 -18.92 56.86
N LEU A 181 -19.50 -19.20 56.81
CA LEU A 181 -18.72 -19.67 57.97
C LEU A 181 -18.52 -18.57 59.03
N LEU A 182 -18.32 -17.32 58.60
CA LEU A 182 -18.17 -16.18 59.51
C LEU A 182 -19.51 -15.79 60.17
N LEU A 183 -20.62 -15.81 59.42
CA LEU A 183 -21.97 -15.54 59.94
C LEU A 183 -22.58 -16.69 60.76
N GLY A 184 -22.09 -17.92 60.58
CA GLY A 184 -22.46 -19.06 61.42
C GLY A 184 -21.80 -18.99 62.79
N LYS A 185 -20.52 -18.61 62.84
CA LYS A 185 -19.71 -18.58 64.07
C LYS A 185 -20.09 -17.46 65.06
N GLU A 186 -20.78 -16.43 64.61
CA GLU A 186 -21.26 -15.33 65.47
C GLU A 186 -22.63 -15.64 66.12
N ARG A 187 -23.41 -16.57 65.57
CA ARG A 187 -24.74 -16.94 66.11
C ARG A 187 -24.70 -17.98 67.25
N ASP A 188 -23.57 -18.64 67.48
CA ASP A 188 -23.37 -19.62 68.56
C ASP A 188 -22.79 -19.00 69.86
N LYS A 189 -22.77 -17.67 69.98
CA LYS A 189 -22.40 -16.96 71.20
C LYS A 189 -23.59 -16.18 71.78
N VAL A 190 -24.61 -16.89 72.26
CA VAL A 190 -25.58 -16.38 73.25
C VAL A 190 -25.84 -17.48 74.27
#